data_AF-A0A5J4KLW6-F1
#
_entry.id   AF-A0A5J4KLW6-F1
#
_cell.length_a   1.000
_cell.length_b   1.000
_cell.length_c   1.000
_cell.angle_alpha   90.00
_cell.angle_beta   90.00
_cell.angle_gamma   90.00
#
_symmetry.space_group_name_H-M   'P 1'
#
loop_
_entity.id
_entity.type
_entity.pdbx_description
1 polymer ?
#
loop_
_entity_poly.entity_id
_entity_poly.type
_entity_poly.pdbx_seq_one_letter_code
_entity_poly.pdbx_strand_id
1 'polypeptide(L)'
;MQEILEAAPEVIIPAEPVVLYDVATLINAIYQITIEPTKNSNVPKRIVKKLRPLLKGQPRLAYDDEDIYLDMLLYIMKTLKLFKYTQLPFENAKPYLAPSSYLSEWSQLDAVEQTRVLLEIWPFNYTWTEVNRFVADNYSWGYAYGSHTLKMRQVLLDHLAKRTPGQWYSLEYLLKEIWDANPSFAAHPLRPAYGRNGSRVTSQTYEQWLADNALIFLNMFFSTILELGIADFGHEPIKEEKLLPFKQTGFRLTELGQQALIKTRAKAKTKNPKEKEVVLEKAVEHKKADAPRKSLIVQPNYEIMLLEPDFPILYKLLPFTQIKQLQMVSTLLLTQSALLKGMESGPGIDEILKVLTEASHKELPQNITYTLRDWAKQYKRATVTQVILLELPNEEVTSSLSKNATLLKMDVSQIAPRILAIPFDSAGSVNYQSIRQVLQKENVTADFLVPESRSARYASYYD
;
A
#
# COMPACT_ATOMS: atom_id res chain seq x y z
N MET A 1 -23.78 -15.95 -29.66
CA MET A 1 -22.81 -14.99 -29.09
C MET A 1 -21.44 -15.62 -29.25
N GLN A 2 -20.50 -14.92 -29.90
CA GLN A 2 -19.16 -15.46 -30.15
C GLN A 2 -18.28 -15.19 -28.92
N GLU A 3 -17.47 -16.16 -28.51
CA GLU A 3 -16.51 -15.99 -27.40
C GLU A 3 -15.37 -15.05 -27.77
N ILE A 4 -14.87 -15.19 -29.00
CA ILE A 4 -13.72 -14.47 -29.54
C ILE A 4 -14.26 -13.51 -30.60
N LEU A 5 -13.79 -12.27 -30.59
CA LEU A 5 -14.13 -11.29 -31.63
C LEU A 5 -13.37 -11.63 -32.92
N GLU A 6 -14.06 -11.53 -34.07
CA GLU A 6 -13.47 -11.83 -35.40
C GLU A 6 -12.34 -10.86 -35.78
N ALA A 7 -12.39 -9.63 -35.25
CA ALA A 7 -11.38 -8.60 -35.44
C ALA A 7 -11.11 -7.85 -34.13
N ALA A 8 -9.96 -7.18 -34.06
CA ALA A 8 -9.68 -6.25 -32.98
C ALA A 8 -10.65 -5.06 -33.06
N PRO A 9 -11.18 -4.57 -31.92
CA PRO A 9 -12.02 -3.38 -31.90
C PRO A 9 -11.28 -2.15 -32.45
N GLU A 10 -12.02 -1.24 -33.10
CA GLU A 10 -11.42 -0.03 -33.71
C GLU A 10 -10.82 0.93 -32.66
N VAL A 11 -11.47 1.07 -31.49
CA VAL A 11 -10.97 1.90 -30.38
C VAL A 11 -10.45 0.98 -29.28
N ILE A 12 -9.17 1.16 -28.93
CA ILE A 12 -8.50 0.39 -27.88
C ILE A 12 -8.06 1.33 -26.76
N ILE A 13 -8.48 1.00 -25.54
CA ILE A 13 -8.05 1.64 -24.30
C ILE A 13 -7.08 0.67 -23.61
N PRO A 14 -5.76 0.95 -23.64
CA PRO A 14 -4.77 0.09 -23.01
C PRO A 14 -4.89 0.17 -21.47
N ALA A 15 -4.67 -0.95 -20.81
CA ALA A 15 -4.64 -1.01 -19.36
C ALA A 15 -3.25 -0.61 -18.82
N GLU A 16 -3.23 0.18 -17.74
CA GLU A 16 -2.01 0.52 -17.01
C GLU A 16 -2.14 0.03 -15.56
N PRO A 17 -1.04 -0.38 -14.90
CA PRO A 17 -1.04 -0.76 -13.49
C PRO A 17 -1.10 0.47 -12.57
N VAL A 18 -2.14 1.29 -12.76
CA VAL A 18 -2.43 2.54 -12.05
C VAL A 18 -2.36 2.37 -10.53
N VAL A 19 -2.96 1.31 -9.98
CA VAL A 19 -2.94 1.08 -8.53
C VAL A 19 -1.50 0.88 -8.01
N LEU A 20 -0.62 0.25 -8.79
CA LEU A 20 0.78 0.08 -8.39
C LEU A 20 1.53 1.42 -8.37
N TYR A 21 1.31 2.27 -9.38
CA TYR A 21 1.89 3.62 -9.41
C TYR A 21 1.36 4.49 -8.27
N ASP A 22 0.09 4.36 -7.93
CA ASP A 22 -0.54 5.15 -6.87
C ASP A 22 -0.07 4.68 -5.48
N VAL A 23 0.13 3.37 -5.28
CA VAL A 23 0.80 2.83 -4.07
C VAL A 23 2.23 3.37 -3.97
N ALA A 24 3.01 3.36 -5.05
CA ALA A 24 4.35 3.93 -5.06
C ALA A 24 4.33 5.44 -4.76
N THR A 25 3.33 6.17 -5.27
CA THR A 25 3.12 7.59 -4.98
C THR A 25 2.87 7.85 -3.50
N LEU A 26 2.04 7.03 -2.86
CA LEU A 26 1.76 7.16 -1.42
C LEU A 26 2.98 6.76 -0.56
N ILE A 27 3.76 5.76 -0.98
CA ILE A 27 5.02 5.43 -0.30
C ILE A 27 6.03 6.58 -0.40
N ASN A 28 6.18 7.19 -1.57
CA ASN A 28 7.00 8.41 -1.69
C ASN A 28 6.49 9.52 -0.78
N ALA A 29 5.18 9.75 -0.73
CA ALA A 29 4.60 10.73 0.19
C ALA A 29 4.94 10.43 1.65
N ILE A 30 4.88 9.17 2.09
CA ILE A 30 5.25 8.75 3.45
C ILE A 30 6.73 9.04 3.76
N TYR A 31 7.64 8.93 2.78
CA TYR A 31 9.04 9.36 2.95
C TYR A 31 9.20 10.88 2.93
N GLN A 32 8.45 11.56 2.06
CA GLN A 32 8.72 12.96 1.73
C GLN A 32 7.92 13.97 2.56
N ILE A 33 6.82 13.59 3.21
CA ILE A 33 6.00 14.47 4.04
C ILE A 33 5.51 13.77 5.31
N THR A 34 5.42 14.51 6.42
CA THR A 34 4.80 14.02 7.65
C THR A 34 3.28 13.97 7.48
N ILE A 35 2.71 12.76 7.49
CA ILE A 35 1.27 12.52 7.42
C ILE A 35 0.76 12.15 8.81
N GLU A 36 0.16 13.11 9.50
CA GLU A 36 -0.55 12.90 10.77
C GLU A 36 -2.01 12.56 10.48
N PRO A 37 -2.48 11.34 10.78
CA PRO A 37 -3.87 10.96 10.59
C PRO A 37 -4.82 11.78 11.46
N THR A 38 -6.07 11.88 11.03
CA THR A 38 -7.17 12.43 11.84
C THR A 38 -7.55 11.47 12.97
N LYS A 39 -8.45 11.90 13.88
CA LYS A 39 -8.99 11.02 14.94
C LYS A 39 -9.64 9.74 14.40
N ASN A 40 -10.20 9.80 13.21
CA ASN A 40 -10.82 8.65 12.53
C ASN A 40 -9.81 7.83 11.73
N SER A 41 -8.51 8.07 11.88
CA SER A 41 -7.43 7.46 11.10
C SER A 41 -7.41 7.77 9.60
N ASN A 42 -8.28 8.68 9.12
CA ASN A 42 -8.30 9.16 7.74
C ASN A 42 -7.20 10.20 7.51
N VAL A 43 -6.86 10.43 6.24
CA VAL A 43 -5.89 11.48 5.87
C VAL A 43 -6.51 12.87 5.97
N PRO A 44 -5.81 13.86 6.54
CA PRO A 44 -6.32 15.22 6.59
C PRO A 44 -6.63 15.79 5.20
N LYS A 45 -7.77 16.50 5.04
CA LYS A 45 -8.21 17.08 3.76
C LYS A 45 -7.12 17.90 3.04
N ARG A 46 -6.25 18.60 3.80
CA ARG A 46 -5.10 19.35 3.25
C ARG A 46 -4.09 18.45 2.52
N ILE A 47 -3.86 17.25 3.04
CA ILE A 47 -2.94 16.26 2.46
C ILE A 47 -3.62 15.59 1.26
N VAL A 48 -4.91 15.26 1.38
CA VAL A 48 -5.70 14.73 0.25
C VAL A 48 -5.64 15.69 -0.95
N LYS A 49 -5.90 16.99 -0.74
CA LYS A 49 -5.81 18.02 -1.79
C LYS A 49 -4.44 18.08 -2.47
N LYS A 50 -3.36 17.76 -1.74
CA LYS A 50 -1.99 17.76 -2.26
C LYS A 50 -1.66 16.47 -3.02
N LEU A 51 -2.09 15.31 -2.51
CA LEU A 51 -1.72 14.00 -3.06
C LEU A 51 -2.64 13.57 -4.19
N ARG A 52 -3.94 13.89 -4.12
CA ARG A 52 -4.93 13.43 -5.10
C ARG A 52 -4.59 13.77 -6.56
N PRO A 53 -4.07 14.97 -6.90
CA PRO A 53 -3.66 15.29 -8.26
C PRO A 53 -2.47 14.47 -8.79
N LEU A 54 -1.71 13.83 -7.89
CA LEU A 54 -0.60 12.94 -8.26
C LEU A 54 -1.07 11.50 -8.48
N LEU A 55 -2.26 11.15 -7.99
CA LEU A 55 -2.86 9.82 -8.12
C LEU A 55 -3.64 9.74 -9.44
N LYS A 56 -3.57 8.58 -10.09
CA LYS A 56 -4.16 8.32 -11.40
C LYS A 56 -5.47 7.56 -11.35
N GLY A 57 -5.75 6.83 -10.28
CA GLY A 57 -6.99 6.09 -10.14
C GLY A 57 -8.23 6.97 -10.20
N GLN A 58 -9.31 6.40 -10.71
CA GLN A 58 -10.58 7.10 -10.85
C GLN A 58 -11.15 7.46 -9.46
N PRO A 59 -11.91 8.57 -9.33
CA PRO A 59 -12.58 8.90 -8.07
C PRO A 59 -13.50 7.77 -7.61
N ARG A 60 -13.47 7.46 -6.31
CA ARG A 60 -14.43 6.55 -5.67
C ARG A 60 -15.32 7.36 -4.76
N LEU A 61 -16.55 7.62 -5.20
CA LEU A 61 -17.44 8.49 -4.46
C LEU A 61 -18.13 7.71 -3.33
N ALA A 62 -18.03 8.25 -2.12
CA ALA A 62 -18.87 7.85 -1.00
C ALA A 62 -20.30 8.39 -1.17
N TYR A 63 -21.17 8.09 -0.21
CA TYR A 63 -22.58 8.51 -0.26
C TYR A 63 -22.78 10.03 -0.17
N ASP A 64 -21.77 10.75 0.34
CA ASP A 64 -21.70 12.20 0.48
C ASP A 64 -20.88 12.86 -0.64
N ASP A 65 -20.64 12.13 -1.73
CA ASP A 65 -19.85 12.54 -2.89
C ASP A 65 -18.37 12.86 -2.58
N GLU A 66 -17.84 12.50 -1.40
CA GLU A 66 -16.41 12.60 -1.13
C GLU A 66 -15.64 11.49 -1.85
N ASP A 67 -14.52 11.84 -2.51
CA ASP A 67 -13.63 10.88 -3.15
C ASP A 67 -12.77 10.15 -2.10
N ILE A 68 -13.11 8.89 -1.85
CA ILE A 68 -12.46 8.02 -0.87
C ILE A 68 -11.33 7.17 -1.47
N TYR A 69 -10.91 7.40 -2.72
CA TYR A 69 -9.88 6.59 -3.38
C TYR A 69 -8.56 6.55 -2.59
N LEU A 70 -8.13 7.68 -2.03
CA LEU A 70 -6.90 7.76 -1.25
C LEU A 70 -7.00 6.95 0.05
N ASP A 71 -8.12 7.07 0.77
CA ASP A 71 -8.34 6.31 2.00
C ASP A 71 -8.44 4.80 1.71
N MET A 72 -9.06 4.41 0.60
CA MET A 72 -9.07 3.02 0.11
C MET A 72 -7.64 2.50 -0.10
N LEU A 73 -6.79 3.24 -0.82
CA LEU A 73 -5.40 2.84 -1.05
C LEU A 73 -4.62 2.70 0.26
N LEU A 74 -4.76 3.63 1.19
CA LEU A 74 -4.09 3.54 2.49
C LEU A 74 -4.59 2.37 3.32
N TYR A 75 -5.88 2.03 3.25
CA TYR A 75 -6.36 0.82 3.89
C TYR A 75 -5.70 -0.43 3.28
N ILE A 76 -5.63 -0.53 1.95
CA ILE A 76 -4.95 -1.64 1.25
C ILE A 76 -3.48 -1.72 1.67
N MET A 77 -2.77 -0.59 1.67
CA MET A 77 -1.37 -0.51 2.11
C MET A 77 -1.20 -0.91 3.58
N LYS A 78 -2.18 -0.57 4.44
CA LYS A 78 -2.20 -0.99 5.85
C LYS A 78 -2.44 -2.50 5.99
N THR A 79 -3.35 -3.08 5.20
CA THR A 79 -3.57 -4.53 5.14
C THR A 79 -2.31 -5.27 4.71
N LEU A 80 -1.57 -4.69 3.75
CA LEU A 80 -0.26 -5.16 3.30
C LEU A 80 0.88 -4.82 4.26
N LYS A 81 0.58 -4.12 5.36
CA LYS A 81 1.54 -3.64 6.35
C LYS A 81 2.66 -2.81 5.72
N LEU A 82 2.46 -2.08 4.62
CA LEU A 82 3.51 -1.30 3.94
C LEU A 82 3.95 -0.05 4.72
N PHE A 83 3.13 0.39 5.67
CA PHE A 83 3.46 1.45 6.61
C PHE A 83 3.00 1.09 8.02
N LYS A 84 3.48 1.85 9.00
CA LYS A 84 3.06 1.78 10.41
C LYS A 84 2.74 3.17 10.93
N TYR A 85 1.89 3.23 11.96
CA TYR A 85 1.75 4.43 12.78
C TYR A 85 2.94 4.48 13.75
N THR A 86 3.65 5.60 13.74
CA THR A 86 4.75 5.90 14.66
C THR A 86 4.36 7.12 15.48
N GLN A 87 4.73 7.18 16.74
CA GLN A 87 4.49 8.32 17.61
C GLN A 87 5.78 8.68 18.33
N LEU A 88 6.11 9.96 18.40
CA LEU A 88 7.23 10.41 19.21
C LEU A 88 6.91 10.24 20.70
N PRO A 89 7.89 10.01 21.58
CA PRO A 89 7.64 9.65 22.98
C PRO A 89 7.19 10.83 23.87
N PHE A 90 6.69 11.91 23.29
CA PHE A 90 6.25 13.12 24.02
C PHE A 90 4.74 13.07 24.30
N GLU A 91 4.30 13.59 25.47
CA GLU A 91 2.92 13.47 25.98
C GLU A 91 1.82 14.02 25.05
N ASN A 92 2.17 14.82 24.03
CA ASN A 92 1.23 15.39 23.05
C ASN A 92 1.65 15.15 21.58
N ALA A 93 2.62 14.26 21.32
CA ALA A 93 3.02 13.98 19.95
C ALA A 93 1.90 13.23 19.22
N LYS A 94 1.49 13.72 18.05
CA LYS A 94 0.52 13.01 17.22
C LYS A 94 1.19 11.81 16.54
N PRO A 95 0.47 10.69 16.36
CA PRO A 95 0.96 9.62 15.51
C PRO A 95 1.09 10.12 14.07
N TYR A 96 2.06 9.59 13.34
CA TYR A 96 2.28 9.86 11.93
C TYR A 96 2.61 8.57 11.18
N LEU A 97 2.41 8.58 9.86
CA LEU A 97 2.73 7.43 9.01
C LEU A 97 4.24 7.35 8.76
N ALA A 98 4.81 6.15 8.93
CA ALA A 98 6.20 5.86 8.59
C ALA A 98 6.29 4.52 7.83
N PRO A 99 7.33 4.31 7.00
CA PRO A 99 7.57 3.02 6.35
C PRO A 99 7.68 1.89 7.38
N SER A 100 7.17 0.71 7.02
CA SER A 100 7.29 -0.49 7.85
C SER A 100 8.48 -1.36 7.41
N SER A 101 8.76 -2.42 8.17
CA SER A 101 9.72 -3.46 7.77
C SER A 101 9.24 -4.27 6.55
N TYR A 102 7.93 -4.51 6.39
CA TYR A 102 7.36 -5.28 5.28
C TYR A 102 7.44 -4.55 3.92
N LEU A 103 7.66 -3.23 3.94
CA LEU A 103 7.93 -2.49 2.70
C LEU A 103 9.18 -3.03 2.00
N SER A 104 10.18 -3.49 2.77
CA SER A 104 11.39 -4.07 2.19
C SER A 104 11.08 -5.29 1.32
N GLU A 105 10.20 -6.19 1.78
CA GLU A 105 9.74 -7.36 1.01
C GLU A 105 8.93 -6.95 -0.23
N TRP A 106 7.94 -6.07 -0.05
CA TRP A 106 7.11 -5.56 -1.16
C TRP A 106 7.95 -4.89 -2.25
N SER A 107 8.95 -4.11 -1.85
CA SER A 107 9.85 -3.40 -2.77
C SER A 107 10.72 -4.30 -3.64
N GLN A 108 10.87 -5.59 -3.31
CA GLN A 108 11.61 -6.53 -4.18
C GLN A 108 10.73 -7.21 -5.23
N LEU A 109 9.41 -7.08 -5.10
CA LEU A 109 8.47 -7.71 -6.02
C LEU A 109 8.39 -6.95 -7.35
N ASP A 110 8.40 -7.70 -8.46
CA ASP A 110 8.11 -7.16 -9.78
C ASP A 110 6.61 -6.80 -9.93
N ALA A 111 6.25 -6.17 -11.06
CA ALA A 111 4.86 -5.79 -11.33
C ALA A 111 3.90 -6.99 -11.25
N VAL A 112 4.31 -8.16 -11.73
CA VAL A 112 3.48 -9.37 -11.75
C VAL A 112 3.18 -9.83 -10.33
N GLU A 113 4.18 -9.88 -9.46
CA GLU A 113 4.02 -10.28 -8.07
C GLU A 113 3.23 -9.27 -7.25
N GLN A 114 3.46 -7.96 -7.45
CA GLN A 114 2.67 -6.92 -6.78
C GLN A 114 1.19 -7.00 -7.19
N THR A 115 0.91 -7.12 -8.49
CA THR A 115 -0.45 -7.31 -9.00
C THR A 115 -1.07 -8.60 -8.48
N ARG A 116 -0.34 -9.72 -8.44
CA ARG A 116 -0.83 -10.99 -7.87
C ARG A 116 -1.26 -10.81 -6.41
N VAL A 117 -0.46 -10.13 -5.60
CA VAL A 117 -0.77 -9.87 -4.19
C VAL A 117 -2.04 -9.02 -4.05
N LEU A 118 -2.20 -7.99 -4.88
CA LEU A 118 -3.43 -7.18 -4.88
C LEU A 118 -4.66 -8.01 -5.29
N LEU A 119 -4.52 -8.87 -6.31
CA LEU A 119 -5.58 -9.80 -6.73
C LEU A 119 -5.95 -10.83 -5.65
N GLU A 120 -5.03 -11.19 -4.75
CA GLU A 120 -5.34 -12.06 -3.61
C GLU A 120 -6.17 -11.36 -2.53
N ILE A 121 -6.01 -10.04 -2.38
CA ILE A 121 -6.70 -9.25 -1.38
C ILE A 121 -8.06 -8.78 -1.89
N TRP A 122 -8.15 -8.41 -3.16
CA TRP A 122 -9.32 -7.78 -3.76
C TRP A 122 -10.64 -8.54 -3.53
N PRO A 123 -10.72 -9.88 -3.68
CA PRO A 123 -11.96 -10.63 -3.42
C PRO A 123 -12.43 -10.65 -1.98
N PHE A 124 -11.59 -10.26 -1.01
CA PHE A 124 -11.91 -10.34 0.42
C PHE A 124 -11.91 -8.98 1.13
N ASN A 125 -11.49 -7.92 0.43
CA ASN A 125 -11.36 -6.59 1.01
C ASN A 125 -12.64 -5.76 0.80
N TYR A 126 -13.39 -5.53 1.88
CA TYR A 126 -14.61 -4.72 1.88
C TYR A 126 -14.38 -3.22 1.67
N THR A 127 -13.17 -2.73 1.93
CA THR A 127 -12.85 -1.30 1.74
C THR A 127 -12.43 -0.99 0.30
N TRP A 128 -12.07 -2.01 -0.48
CA TRP A 128 -11.82 -1.84 -1.90
C TRP A 128 -13.15 -1.55 -2.59
N THR A 129 -13.31 -0.36 -3.17
CA THR A 129 -14.55 0.07 -3.83
C THR A 129 -14.38 0.16 -5.34
N GLU A 130 -15.38 -0.28 -6.08
CA GLU A 130 -15.39 -0.16 -7.55
C GLU A 130 -15.89 1.22 -7.97
N VAL A 131 -15.55 1.67 -9.19
CA VAL A 131 -16.19 2.86 -9.77
C VAL A 131 -17.58 2.46 -10.24
N ASN A 132 -18.61 3.11 -9.70
CA ASN A 132 -20.00 2.87 -10.10
C ASN A 132 -20.34 3.67 -11.36
N ARG A 133 -19.76 3.25 -12.50
CA ARG A 133 -19.99 3.87 -13.80
C ARG A 133 -21.35 3.49 -14.38
N PHE A 134 -21.72 2.23 -14.18
CA PHE A 134 -22.98 1.66 -14.61
C PHE A 134 -23.85 1.41 -13.39
N VAL A 135 -24.99 2.09 -13.36
CA VAL A 135 -25.89 2.17 -12.22
C VAL A 135 -27.30 1.91 -12.74
N ALA A 136 -27.99 0.90 -12.19
CA ALA A 136 -29.39 0.66 -12.52
C ALA A 136 -30.28 1.75 -11.89
N ASP A 137 -31.40 2.10 -12.54
CA ASP A 137 -32.26 3.23 -12.15
C ASP A 137 -32.71 3.27 -10.67
N ASN A 138 -32.77 2.11 -10.00
CA ASN A 138 -33.13 1.98 -8.58
C ASN A 138 -31.93 1.58 -7.68
N TYR A 139 -30.76 2.14 -7.93
CA TYR A 139 -29.52 1.79 -7.23
C TYR A 139 -29.56 2.14 -5.74
N SER A 140 -29.11 1.20 -4.90
CA SER A 140 -28.91 1.43 -3.47
C SER A 140 -27.46 1.11 -3.12
N TRP A 141 -26.78 2.09 -2.53
CA TRP A 141 -25.38 2.00 -2.08
C TRP A 141 -25.11 0.80 -1.16
N GLY A 142 -26.11 0.34 -0.40
CA GLY A 142 -25.97 -0.80 0.51
C GLY A 142 -25.76 -2.16 -0.19
N TYR A 143 -26.17 -2.29 -1.45
CA TYR A 143 -26.01 -3.53 -2.23
C TYR A 143 -24.70 -3.59 -3.00
N ALA A 144 -24.07 -2.45 -3.25
CA ALA A 144 -22.79 -2.36 -3.96
C ALA A 144 -21.60 -2.87 -3.14
N TYR A 145 -21.71 -2.84 -1.80
CA TYR A 145 -20.59 -3.06 -0.88
C TYR A 145 -20.78 -4.25 0.08
N GLY A 146 -21.67 -5.19 -0.26
CA GLY A 146 -21.97 -6.37 0.56
C GLY A 146 -21.11 -7.60 0.25
N SER A 147 -21.32 -8.68 1.01
CA SER A 147 -20.66 -9.99 0.82
C SER A 147 -20.93 -10.63 -0.55
N HIS A 148 -21.97 -10.20 -1.27
CA HIS A 148 -22.26 -10.62 -2.64
C HIS A 148 -21.22 -10.09 -3.64
N THR A 149 -20.84 -8.82 -3.53
CA THR A 149 -19.82 -8.19 -4.38
C THR A 149 -18.48 -8.92 -4.27
N LEU A 150 -18.09 -9.32 -3.07
CA LEU A 150 -16.87 -10.09 -2.83
C LEU A 150 -16.85 -11.43 -3.58
N LYS A 151 -17.96 -12.18 -3.55
CA LYS A 151 -18.08 -13.44 -4.32
C LYS A 151 -18.03 -13.18 -5.83
N MET A 152 -18.64 -12.10 -6.29
CA MET A 152 -18.64 -11.74 -7.72
C MET A 152 -17.23 -11.42 -8.23
N ARG A 153 -16.37 -10.79 -7.41
CA ARG A 153 -14.94 -10.60 -7.76
C ARG A 153 -14.23 -11.91 -8.02
N GLN A 154 -14.41 -12.90 -7.14
CA GLN A 154 -13.82 -14.23 -7.31
C GLN A 154 -14.31 -14.89 -8.60
N VAL A 155 -15.61 -14.85 -8.86
CA VAL A 155 -16.20 -15.38 -10.10
C VAL A 155 -15.58 -14.71 -11.33
N LEU A 156 -15.44 -13.39 -11.33
CA LEU A 156 -14.82 -12.68 -12.45
C LEU A 156 -13.37 -13.15 -12.69
N LEU A 157 -12.55 -13.24 -11.63
CA LEU A 157 -11.17 -13.73 -11.73
C LEU A 157 -11.09 -15.16 -12.27
N ASP A 158 -11.98 -16.04 -11.82
CA ASP A 158 -12.00 -17.44 -12.26
C ASP A 158 -12.31 -17.57 -13.76
N HIS A 159 -13.17 -16.69 -14.30
CA HIS A 159 -13.46 -16.65 -15.72
C HIS A 159 -12.35 -15.97 -16.54
N LEU A 160 -11.78 -14.86 -16.05
CA LEU A 160 -10.65 -14.21 -16.72
C LEU A 160 -9.42 -15.13 -16.80
N ALA A 161 -9.12 -15.89 -15.74
CA ALA A 161 -7.97 -16.80 -15.69
C ALA A 161 -8.03 -17.98 -16.70
N LYS A 162 -9.15 -18.17 -17.40
CA LYS A 162 -9.30 -19.16 -18.48
C LYS A 162 -8.83 -18.63 -19.85
N ARG A 163 -8.63 -17.32 -19.97
CA ARG A 163 -8.32 -16.66 -21.25
C ARG A 163 -6.84 -16.73 -21.59
N THR A 164 -6.55 -16.54 -22.88
CA THR A 164 -5.19 -16.48 -23.41
C THR A 164 -4.81 -15.01 -23.61
N PRO A 165 -3.58 -14.58 -23.26
CA PRO A 165 -3.16 -13.20 -23.46
C PRO A 165 -3.11 -12.86 -24.95
N GLY A 166 -3.32 -11.58 -25.28
CA GLY A 166 -3.23 -11.09 -26.66
C GLY A 166 -4.47 -11.33 -27.53
N GLN A 167 -5.42 -12.18 -27.10
CA GLN A 167 -6.66 -12.46 -27.83
C GLN A 167 -7.83 -11.57 -27.38
N TRP A 168 -8.64 -11.11 -28.34
CA TRP A 168 -9.84 -10.31 -28.07
C TRP A 168 -11.05 -11.19 -27.80
N TYR A 169 -11.61 -11.08 -26.59
CA TYR A 169 -12.80 -11.79 -26.14
C TYR A 169 -14.00 -10.87 -26.04
N SER A 170 -15.18 -11.38 -26.37
CA SER A 170 -16.44 -10.65 -26.24
C SER A 170 -16.80 -10.46 -24.76
N LEU A 171 -17.07 -9.21 -24.37
CA LEU A 171 -17.55 -8.90 -23.02
C LEU A 171 -18.98 -9.41 -22.80
N GLU A 172 -19.80 -9.39 -23.85
CA GLU A 172 -21.14 -9.99 -23.85
C GLU A 172 -21.07 -11.48 -23.53
N TYR A 173 -20.17 -12.20 -24.22
CA TYR A 173 -19.98 -13.63 -24.00
C TYR A 173 -19.49 -13.93 -22.60
N LEU A 174 -18.54 -13.14 -22.07
CA LEU A 174 -18.07 -13.30 -20.70
C LEU A 174 -19.22 -13.22 -19.69
N LEU A 175 -20.11 -12.24 -19.82
CA LEU A 175 -21.27 -12.12 -18.92
C LEU A 175 -22.24 -13.28 -19.07
N LYS A 176 -22.48 -13.73 -20.31
CA LYS A 176 -23.34 -14.88 -20.59
C LYS A 176 -22.77 -16.16 -19.99
N GLU A 177 -21.47 -16.39 -20.14
CA GLU A 177 -20.77 -17.54 -19.55
C GLU A 177 -20.81 -17.49 -18.02
N ILE A 178 -20.61 -16.32 -17.41
CA ILE A 178 -20.73 -16.13 -15.95
C ILE A 178 -22.13 -16.49 -15.48
N TRP A 179 -23.17 -16.03 -16.18
CA TRP A 179 -24.55 -16.37 -15.87
C TRP A 179 -24.82 -17.88 -15.96
N ASP A 180 -24.42 -18.50 -17.07
CA ASP A 180 -24.67 -19.93 -17.31
C ASP A 180 -23.92 -20.83 -16.31
N ALA A 181 -22.71 -20.43 -15.89
CA ALA A 181 -21.91 -21.16 -14.92
C ALA A 181 -22.37 -20.97 -13.46
N ASN A 182 -23.24 -20.00 -13.18
CA ASN A 182 -23.65 -19.66 -11.81
C ASN A 182 -25.19 -19.57 -11.68
N PRO A 183 -25.91 -20.72 -11.70
CA PRO A 183 -27.37 -20.75 -11.58
C PRO A 183 -27.94 -20.07 -10.33
N SER A 184 -27.12 -19.93 -9.28
CA SER A 184 -27.50 -19.18 -8.07
C SER A 184 -27.83 -17.71 -8.34
N PHE A 185 -27.27 -17.11 -9.39
CA PHE A 185 -27.63 -15.75 -9.80
C PHE A 185 -29.07 -15.66 -10.32
N ALA A 186 -29.60 -16.73 -10.89
CA ALA A 186 -31.02 -16.80 -11.27
C ALA A 186 -31.93 -16.96 -10.05
N ALA A 187 -31.52 -17.75 -9.06
CA ALA A 187 -32.31 -18.09 -7.87
C ALA A 187 -32.28 -17.02 -6.74
N HIS A 188 -31.28 -16.15 -6.75
CA HIS A 188 -31.09 -15.12 -5.74
C HIS A 188 -30.89 -13.76 -6.41
N PRO A 189 -31.97 -13.16 -6.96
CA PRO A 189 -31.90 -11.79 -7.42
C PRO A 189 -31.45 -10.90 -6.25
N LEU A 190 -30.43 -10.07 -6.48
CA LEU A 190 -29.89 -9.17 -5.44
C LEU A 190 -30.97 -8.20 -4.92
N ARG A 191 -32.06 -8.03 -5.69
CA ARG A 191 -33.27 -7.30 -5.31
C ARG A 191 -34.43 -8.27 -5.10
N PRO A 192 -35.17 -8.22 -3.98
CA PRO A 192 -36.51 -8.76 -3.94
C PRO A 192 -37.39 -7.88 -4.83
N ALA A 193 -37.63 -8.29 -6.07
CA ALA A 193 -38.73 -7.71 -6.85
C ALA A 193 -40.05 -8.21 -6.26
N TYR A 194 -41.02 -7.32 -6.08
CA TYR A 194 -42.37 -7.69 -5.67
C TYR A 194 -43.24 -7.70 -6.92
N GLY A 195 -43.90 -8.82 -7.21
CA GLY A 195 -44.87 -8.93 -8.28
C GLY A 195 -46.07 -8.00 -8.03
N ARG A 196 -46.92 -7.80 -9.05
CA ARG A 196 -48.13 -6.96 -8.95
C ARG A 196 -49.05 -7.30 -7.77
N ASN A 197 -48.93 -8.52 -7.21
CA ASN A 197 -49.71 -9.00 -6.07
C ASN A 197 -48.95 -8.98 -4.73
N GLY A 198 -47.78 -8.33 -4.65
CA GLY A 198 -46.93 -8.32 -3.45
C GLY A 198 -46.14 -9.61 -3.21
N SER A 199 -46.16 -10.57 -4.15
CA SER A 199 -45.38 -11.80 -4.07
C SER A 199 -43.91 -11.55 -4.40
N ARG A 200 -42.98 -12.11 -3.61
CA ARG A 200 -41.55 -12.02 -3.89
C ARG A 200 -41.22 -12.76 -5.18
N VAL A 201 -40.57 -12.10 -6.13
CA VAL A 201 -39.98 -12.71 -7.32
C VAL A 201 -38.82 -13.58 -6.87
N THR A 202 -38.94 -14.88 -7.12
CA THR A 202 -38.00 -15.92 -6.66
C THR A 202 -36.99 -16.32 -7.73
N SER A 203 -37.15 -15.86 -8.96
CA SER A 203 -36.22 -16.09 -10.06
C SER A 203 -36.17 -14.91 -11.01
N GLN A 204 -35.02 -14.66 -11.64
CA GLN A 204 -34.84 -13.64 -12.67
C GLN A 204 -34.36 -14.24 -13.99
N THR A 205 -34.72 -13.61 -15.11
CA THR A 205 -34.20 -13.99 -16.44
C THR A 205 -32.78 -13.44 -16.67
N TYR A 206 -32.12 -13.90 -17.73
CA TYR A 206 -30.81 -13.37 -18.11
C TYR A 206 -30.87 -11.87 -18.42
N GLU A 207 -31.91 -11.41 -19.12
CA GLU A 207 -32.09 -10.00 -19.48
C GLU A 207 -32.30 -9.12 -18.24
N GLN A 208 -33.05 -9.62 -17.26
CA GLN A 208 -33.24 -8.94 -15.97
C GLN A 208 -31.94 -8.88 -15.18
N TRP A 209 -31.19 -9.99 -15.10
CA TRP A 209 -29.88 -10.02 -14.45
C TRP A 209 -28.87 -9.11 -15.15
N LEU A 210 -28.90 -9.05 -16.48
CA LEU A 210 -28.03 -8.20 -17.28
C LEU A 210 -28.25 -6.72 -16.95
N ALA A 211 -29.52 -6.31 -16.82
CA ALA A 211 -29.89 -4.94 -16.46
C ALA A 211 -29.59 -4.58 -15.00
N ASP A 212 -29.71 -5.52 -14.07
CA ASP A 212 -29.64 -5.23 -12.63
C ASP A 212 -28.30 -5.57 -11.97
N ASN A 213 -27.72 -6.74 -12.27
CA ASN A 213 -26.60 -7.30 -11.52
C ASN A 213 -25.32 -7.40 -12.33
N ALA A 214 -25.42 -7.58 -13.64
CA ALA A 214 -24.24 -7.68 -14.48
C ALA A 214 -23.45 -6.37 -14.56
N LEU A 215 -24.12 -5.23 -14.30
CA LEU A 215 -23.48 -3.92 -14.16
C LEU A 215 -22.37 -3.90 -13.09
N ILE A 216 -22.47 -4.74 -12.05
CA ILE A 216 -21.43 -4.89 -11.03
C ILE A 216 -20.14 -5.45 -11.64
N PHE A 217 -20.24 -6.46 -12.50
CA PHE A 217 -19.08 -7.01 -13.22
C PHE A 217 -18.48 -5.98 -14.17
N LEU A 218 -19.32 -5.16 -14.82
CA LEU A 218 -18.84 -4.06 -15.66
C LEU A 218 -18.10 -3.01 -14.82
N ASN A 219 -18.65 -2.60 -13.68
CA ASN A 219 -17.98 -1.67 -12.77
C ASN A 219 -16.62 -2.21 -12.30
N MET A 220 -16.53 -3.49 -11.93
CA MET A 220 -15.24 -4.14 -11.60
C MET A 220 -14.26 -4.12 -12.77
N PHE A 221 -14.76 -4.38 -13.98
CA PHE A 221 -13.95 -4.41 -15.20
C PHE A 221 -13.39 -3.02 -15.52
N PHE A 222 -14.26 -2.01 -15.58
CA PHE A 222 -13.92 -0.64 -15.95
C PHE A 222 -13.21 0.16 -14.85
N SER A 223 -13.05 -0.44 -13.67
CA SER A 223 -12.26 0.11 -12.59
C SER A 223 -11.10 -0.82 -12.25
N THR A 224 -11.27 -1.74 -11.31
CA THR A 224 -10.16 -2.53 -10.75
C THR A 224 -9.40 -3.36 -11.79
N ILE A 225 -10.06 -4.02 -12.75
CA ILE A 225 -9.37 -4.84 -13.76
C ILE A 225 -8.50 -3.96 -14.67
N LEU A 226 -9.03 -2.83 -15.15
CA LEU A 226 -8.25 -1.88 -15.95
C LEU A 226 -7.13 -1.20 -15.14
N GLU A 227 -7.42 -0.72 -13.93
CA GLU A 227 -6.47 0.02 -13.09
C GLU A 227 -5.37 -0.88 -12.49
N LEU A 228 -5.57 -2.21 -12.46
CA LEU A 228 -4.52 -3.18 -12.14
C LEU A 228 -3.71 -3.61 -13.37
N GLY A 229 -4.04 -3.12 -14.57
CA GLY A 229 -3.36 -3.48 -15.80
C GLY A 229 -3.66 -4.90 -16.28
N ILE A 230 -4.80 -5.51 -15.88
CA ILE A 230 -5.08 -6.92 -16.15
C ILE A 230 -5.53 -7.16 -17.59
N ALA A 231 -6.36 -6.28 -18.13
CA ALA A 231 -6.95 -6.46 -19.44
C ALA A 231 -7.17 -5.12 -20.13
N ASP A 232 -6.76 -5.01 -21.39
CA ASP A 232 -7.14 -3.90 -22.25
C ASP A 232 -8.63 -3.96 -22.58
N PHE A 233 -9.21 -2.81 -22.84
CA PHE A 233 -10.61 -2.69 -23.27
C PHE A 233 -10.67 -2.20 -24.71
N GLY A 234 -11.64 -2.71 -25.47
CA GLY A 234 -11.87 -2.29 -26.84
C GLY A 234 -13.35 -2.18 -27.18
N HIS A 235 -13.68 -1.21 -28.02
CA HIS A 235 -15.03 -0.98 -28.49
C HIS A 235 -15.06 -0.39 -29.90
N GLU A 236 -16.21 -0.50 -30.56
CA GLU A 236 -16.50 0.20 -31.80
C GLU A 236 -16.75 1.69 -31.55
N PRO A 237 -16.50 2.59 -32.53
CA PRO A 237 -16.70 4.02 -32.34
C PRO A 237 -18.15 4.31 -31.95
N ILE A 238 -18.31 5.14 -30.92
CA ILE A 238 -19.62 5.52 -30.40
C ILE A 238 -20.29 6.44 -31.43
N LYS A 239 -21.26 5.90 -32.18
CA LYS A 239 -22.02 6.66 -33.20
C LYS A 239 -23.12 7.53 -32.61
N GLU A 240 -23.60 7.19 -31.42
CA GLU A 240 -24.59 7.95 -30.64
C GLU A 240 -24.07 8.14 -29.21
N GLU A 241 -23.97 9.39 -28.75
CA GLU A 241 -23.27 9.82 -27.52
C GLU A 241 -23.70 9.12 -26.21
N LYS A 242 -24.73 8.28 -26.19
CA LYS A 242 -25.37 7.82 -24.94
C LYS A 242 -25.35 6.32 -24.66
N LEU A 243 -24.92 5.46 -25.58
CA LEU A 243 -24.91 4.01 -25.33
C LEU A 243 -23.66 3.36 -25.90
N LEU A 244 -22.82 2.80 -25.03
CA LEU A 244 -21.78 1.84 -25.42
C LEU A 244 -22.47 0.59 -26.01
N PRO A 245 -22.31 0.27 -27.29
CA PRO A 245 -22.96 -0.89 -27.89
C PRO A 245 -22.32 -2.17 -27.36
N PHE A 246 -22.94 -2.76 -26.33
CA PHE A 246 -22.41 -3.90 -25.57
C PHE A 246 -22.10 -5.15 -26.42
N LYS A 247 -22.79 -5.31 -27.56
CA LYS A 247 -22.58 -6.42 -28.51
C LYS A 247 -21.24 -6.38 -29.24
N GLN A 248 -20.53 -5.24 -29.20
CA GLN A 248 -19.28 -5.01 -29.93
C GLN A 248 -18.18 -4.47 -29.01
N THR A 249 -18.30 -4.75 -27.72
CA THR A 249 -17.24 -4.48 -26.74
C THR A 249 -16.49 -5.75 -26.42
N GLY A 250 -15.18 -5.61 -26.28
CA GLY A 250 -14.29 -6.72 -25.99
C GLY A 250 -13.20 -6.34 -25.02
N PHE A 251 -12.49 -7.38 -24.59
CA PHE A 251 -11.31 -7.23 -23.77
C PHE A 251 -10.21 -8.16 -24.23
N ARG A 252 -8.98 -7.80 -23.88
CA ARG A 252 -7.79 -8.60 -24.16
C ARG A 252 -6.92 -8.64 -22.91
N LEU A 253 -6.58 -9.83 -22.43
CA LEU A 253 -5.66 -9.92 -21.30
C LEU A 253 -4.26 -9.42 -21.69
N THR A 254 -3.69 -8.60 -20.82
CA THR A 254 -2.29 -8.18 -20.94
C THR A 254 -1.38 -9.33 -20.51
N GLU A 255 -0.10 -9.27 -20.88
CA GLU A 255 0.89 -10.24 -20.38
C GLU A 255 1.02 -10.19 -18.86
N LEU A 256 1.03 -8.98 -18.28
CA LEU A 256 1.01 -8.75 -16.84
C LEU A 256 -0.19 -9.43 -16.18
N GLY A 257 -1.39 -9.18 -16.70
CA GLY A 257 -2.65 -9.70 -16.18
C GLY A 257 -2.71 -11.21 -16.20
N GLN A 258 -2.34 -11.83 -17.33
CA GLN A 258 -2.32 -13.29 -17.44
C GLN A 258 -1.36 -13.92 -16.42
N GLN A 259 -0.13 -13.41 -16.33
CA GLN A 259 0.86 -13.98 -15.41
C GLN A 259 0.42 -13.82 -13.95
N ALA A 260 -0.15 -12.68 -13.58
CA ALA A 260 -0.66 -12.44 -12.24
C ALA A 260 -1.83 -13.41 -11.91
N LEU A 261 -2.81 -13.55 -12.82
CA LEU A 261 -3.96 -14.46 -12.67
C LEU A 261 -3.54 -15.93 -12.50
N ILE A 262 -2.62 -16.42 -13.34
CA ILE A 262 -2.10 -17.80 -13.26
C ILE A 262 -1.48 -18.06 -11.89
N LYS A 263 -0.62 -17.14 -11.42
CA LYS A 263 0.06 -17.31 -10.13
C LYS A 263 -0.89 -17.21 -8.94
N THR A 264 -1.87 -16.31 -8.96
CA THR A 264 -2.93 -16.23 -7.95
C THR A 264 -3.67 -17.57 -7.83
N ARG A 265 -4.02 -18.19 -8.97
CA ARG A 265 -4.72 -19.48 -9.01
C ARG A 265 -3.84 -20.65 -8.53
N ALA A 266 -2.56 -20.67 -8.91
CA ALA A 266 -1.63 -21.69 -8.47
C ALA A 266 -1.50 -21.71 -6.94
N LYS A 267 -1.36 -20.53 -6.31
CA LYS A 267 -1.24 -20.40 -4.85
C LYS A 267 -2.51 -20.81 -4.11
N ALA A 268 -3.69 -20.51 -4.65
CA ALA A 268 -4.98 -20.90 -4.06
C ALA A 268 -5.15 -22.43 -3.94
N LYS A 269 -4.56 -23.22 -4.85
CA LYS A 269 -4.61 -24.68 -4.81
C LYS A 269 -3.72 -25.31 -3.73
N THR A 270 -2.76 -24.54 -3.19
CA THR A 270 -1.75 -25.02 -2.22
C THR A 270 -2.10 -24.76 -0.74
N LYS A 271 -3.15 -24.00 -0.41
CA LYS A 271 -3.43 -23.59 0.98
C LYS A 271 -4.57 -24.40 1.65
N ASN A 272 -4.29 -24.91 2.85
CA ASN A 272 -5.30 -25.37 3.82
C ASN A 272 -6.02 -24.13 4.43
N PRO A 273 -7.34 -24.18 4.74
CA PRO A 273 -8.15 -22.97 5.01
C PRO A 273 -7.81 -22.13 6.25
N LYS A 274 -6.93 -22.59 7.16
CA LYS A 274 -6.65 -21.92 8.45
C LYS A 274 -5.55 -20.84 8.41
N GLU A 275 -4.90 -20.60 7.27
CA GLU A 275 -3.78 -19.65 7.14
C GLU A 275 -4.06 -18.49 6.17
N LYS A 276 -5.20 -17.81 6.36
CA LYS A 276 -5.58 -16.64 5.54
C LYS A 276 -4.93 -15.33 5.98
N GLU A 277 -4.28 -15.28 7.14
CA GLU A 277 -3.66 -14.05 7.69
C GLU A 277 -2.18 -13.85 7.34
N VAL A 278 -1.58 -14.80 6.62
CA VAL A 278 -0.15 -14.78 6.24
C VAL A 278 -0.02 -14.75 4.72
N VAL A 279 -0.11 -13.54 4.14
CA VAL A 279 -0.03 -13.33 2.68
C VAL A 279 1.38 -12.94 2.24
N LEU A 280 2.14 -12.22 3.08
CA LEU A 280 3.51 -11.76 2.78
C LEU A 280 4.59 -12.79 3.08
N GLU A 281 4.60 -13.45 4.25
CA GLU A 281 5.73 -14.31 4.66
C GLU A 281 6.02 -15.48 3.69
N LYS A 282 5.02 -15.96 2.93
CA LYS A 282 5.17 -17.06 1.96
C LYS A 282 5.48 -16.60 0.53
N ALA A 283 5.43 -15.31 0.21
CA ALA A 283 5.77 -14.81 -1.13
C ALA A 283 7.30 -14.77 -1.37
N VAL A 284 8.09 -14.90 -0.30
CA VAL A 284 9.54 -14.73 -0.30
C VAL A 284 10.29 -15.97 -0.85
N GLU A 285 9.67 -17.16 -0.88
CA GLU A 285 10.37 -18.39 -1.32
C GLU A 285 10.56 -18.51 -2.84
N HIS A 286 9.97 -17.63 -3.66
CA HIS A 286 10.01 -17.77 -5.13
C HIS A 286 10.40 -16.47 -5.86
N LYS A 287 11.71 -16.19 -5.93
CA LYS A 287 12.48 -15.87 -7.17
C LYS A 287 13.77 -15.10 -6.84
N LYS A 288 14.90 -15.60 -7.36
CA LYS A 288 16.07 -14.78 -7.70
C LYS A 288 15.66 -13.80 -8.80
N ALA A 289 15.95 -12.52 -8.59
CA ALA A 289 15.84 -11.49 -9.62
C ALA A 289 16.67 -11.89 -10.85
N ASP A 290 16.12 -11.67 -12.04
CA ASP A 290 16.90 -11.61 -13.28
C ASP A 290 18.02 -10.55 -13.12
N ALA A 291 19.08 -10.65 -13.92
CA ALA A 291 20.19 -9.69 -13.91
C ALA A 291 19.66 -8.23 -13.96
N PRO A 292 20.28 -7.30 -13.21
CA PRO A 292 19.77 -5.94 -13.08
C PRO A 292 19.65 -5.29 -14.47
N ARG A 293 18.40 -5.02 -14.87
CA ARG A 293 18.13 -4.28 -16.10
C ARG A 293 18.50 -2.83 -15.85
N LYS A 294 19.41 -2.31 -16.67
CA LYS A 294 19.63 -0.87 -16.74
C LYS A 294 18.40 -0.29 -17.43
N SER A 295 17.60 0.48 -16.70
CA SER A 295 16.33 1.06 -17.17
C SER A 295 16.24 2.56 -16.86
N LEU A 296 17.30 3.13 -16.28
CA LEU A 296 17.30 4.47 -15.72
C LEU A 296 18.21 5.41 -16.53
N ILE A 297 17.77 6.65 -16.70
CA ILE A 297 18.56 7.76 -17.23
C ILE A 297 18.57 8.86 -16.20
N VAL A 298 19.75 9.20 -15.68
CA VAL A 298 19.94 10.40 -14.86
C VAL A 298 20.39 11.55 -15.75
N GLN A 299 19.60 12.61 -15.78
CA GLN A 299 19.90 13.81 -16.54
C GLN A 299 20.70 14.83 -15.71
N PRO A 300 21.54 15.67 -16.35
CA PRO A 300 22.28 16.73 -15.65
C PRO A 300 21.39 17.77 -14.95
N ASN A 301 20.10 17.85 -15.29
CA ASN A 301 19.11 18.74 -14.67
C ASN A 301 18.44 18.14 -13.41
N TYR A 302 19.00 17.07 -12.84
CA TYR A 302 18.49 16.37 -11.65
C TYR A 302 17.22 15.53 -11.88
N GLU A 303 16.75 15.39 -13.12
CA GLU A 303 15.65 14.49 -13.46
C GLU A 303 16.17 13.06 -13.65
N ILE A 304 15.43 12.12 -13.08
CA ILE A 304 15.60 10.69 -13.27
C ILE A 304 14.44 10.20 -14.11
N MET A 305 14.74 9.56 -15.24
CA MET A 305 13.75 8.90 -16.08
C MET A 305 13.92 7.39 -15.94
N LEU A 306 12.85 6.71 -15.56
CA LEU A 306 12.73 5.26 -15.61
C LEU A 306 11.97 4.91 -16.89
N LEU A 307 12.63 4.26 -17.85
CA LEU A 307 12.14 4.08 -19.22
C LEU A 307 11.07 2.98 -19.34
N GLU A 308 11.02 2.07 -18.38
CA GLU A 308 10.04 1.00 -18.31
C GLU A 308 9.63 0.74 -16.85
N PRO A 309 8.47 0.12 -16.60
CA PRO A 309 7.99 -0.13 -15.24
C PRO A 309 8.84 -1.17 -14.49
N ASP A 310 9.94 -0.73 -13.89
CA ASP A 310 10.75 -1.51 -12.95
C ASP A 310 10.41 -1.09 -11.52
N PHE A 311 9.44 -1.76 -10.92
CA PHE A 311 9.00 -1.48 -9.55
C PHE A 311 10.12 -1.66 -8.52
N PRO A 312 10.93 -2.73 -8.56
CA PRO A 312 12.07 -2.86 -7.64
C PRO A 312 13.04 -1.69 -7.66
N ILE A 313 13.41 -1.20 -8.84
CA ILE A 313 14.24 0.01 -8.96
C ILE A 313 13.47 1.23 -8.47
N LEU A 314 12.21 1.40 -8.88
CA LEU A 314 11.37 2.52 -8.47
C LEU A 314 11.31 2.66 -6.95
N TYR A 315 11.03 1.57 -6.21
CA TYR A 315 10.97 1.58 -4.75
C TYR A 315 12.30 1.94 -4.10
N LYS A 316 13.44 1.61 -4.70
CA LYS A 316 14.76 2.05 -4.23
C LYS A 316 14.96 3.56 -4.39
N LEU A 317 14.32 4.21 -5.37
CA LEU A 317 14.44 5.64 -5.63
C LEU A 317 13.52 6.49 -4.74
N LEU A 318 12.35 5.98 -4.33
CA LEU A 318 11.33 6.75 -3.60
C LEU A 318 11.83 7.43 -2.31
N PRO A 319 12.75 6.86 -1.52
CA PRO A 319 13.20 7.51 -0.28
C PRO A 319 13.93 8.83 -0.50
N PHE A 320 14.64 8.99 -1.62
CA PHE A 320 15.53 10.13 -1.86
C PHE A 320 15.17 10.98 -3.10
N THR A 321 13.97 10.77 -3.66
CA THR A 321 13.48 11.50 -4.83
C THR A 321 12.08 12.06 -4.60
N GLN A 322 11.66 13.00 -5.44
CA GLN A 322 10.28 13.45 -5.53
C GLN A 322 9.66 12.94 -6.81
N ILE A 323 8.42 12.47 -6.73
CA ILE A 323 7.67 12.07 -7.93
C ILE A 323 7.23 13.31 -8.70
N LYS A 324 7.60 13.36 -9.98
CA LYS A 324 7.01 14.30 -10.95
C LYS A 324 5.86 13.62 -11.69
N GLN A 325 6.06 12.37 -12.12
CA GLN A 325 5.08 11.57 -12.84
C GLN A 325 5.43 10.08 -12.77
N LEU A 326 4.47 9.22 -12.44
CA LEU A 326 4.64 7.76 -12.54
C LEU A 326 3.73 7.18 -13.61
N GLN A 327 4.32 6.47 -14.58
CA GLN A 327 3.67 5.84 -15.71
C GLN A 327 4.64 4.87 -16.39
N MET A 328 4.32 4.41 -17.61
CA MET A 328 5.21 3.59 -18.43
C MET A 328 6.65 4.14 -18.47
N VAL A 329 6.81 5.44 -18.75
CA VAL A 329 8.05 6.20 -18.54
C VAL A 329 7.86 7.12 -17.35
N SER A 330 8.46 6.78 -16.22
CA SER A 330 8.32 7.53 -14.97
C SER A 330 9.42 8.58 -14.82
N THR A 331 9.06 9.74 -14.29
CA THR A 331 9.99 10.86 -14.03
C THR A 331 10.00 11.20 -12.54
N LEU A 332 11.18 11.17 -11.95
CA LEU A 332 11.46 11.59 -10.58
C LEU A 332 12.48 12.72 -10.57
N LEU A 333 12.49 13.49 -9.49
CA LEU A 333 13.39 14.63 -9.31
C LEU A 333 14.28 14.41 -8.09
N LEU A 334 15.58 14.61 -8.27
CA LEU A 334 16.53 14.73 -7.17
C LEU A 334 16.50 16.16 -6.64
N THR A 335 16.19 16.31 -5.36
CA THR A 335 16.26 17.60 -4.67
C THR A 335 17.05 17.45 -3.39
N GLN A 336 17.63 18.54 -2.90
CA GLN A 336 18.33 18.54 -1.63
C GLN A 336 17.44 18.03 -0.49
N SER A 337 16.20 18.52 -0.39
CA SER A 337 15.27 18.09 0.67
C SER A 337 14.94 16.60 0.60
N ALA A 338 14.75 16.06 -0.61
CA ALA A 338 14.45 14.64 -0.77
C ALA A 338 15.66 13.76 -0.44
N LEU A 339 16.86 14.16 -0.87
CA LEU A 339 18.10 13.45 -0.52
C LEU A 339 18.29 13.38 0.99
N LEU A 340 18.16 14.52 1.70
CA LEU A 340 18.33 14.56 3.16
C LEU A 340 17.33 13.66 3.88
N LYS A 341 16.05 13.65 3.48
CA LYS A 341 15.03 12.72 4.02
C LYS A 341 15.31 11.26 3.70
N GLY A 342 15.84 10.98 2.51
CA GLY A 342 16.28 9.64 2.13
C GLY A 342 17.40 9.15 3.04
N MET A 343 18.37 10.01 3.36
CA MET A 343 19.45 9.69 4.29
C MET A 343 18.96 9.47 5.73
N GLU A 344 17.90 10.15 6.18
CA GLU A 344 17.24 9.86 7.47
C GLU A 344 16.69 8.44 7.55
N SER A 345 16.31 7.87 6.41
CA SER A 345 15.67 6.56 6.32
C SER A 345 16.66 5.38 6.32
N GLY A 346 17.98 5.65 6.39
CA GLY A 346 19.02 4.63 6.47
C GLY A 346 20.16 4.76 5.47
N PRO A 347 19.90 4.87 4.14
CA PRO A 347 20.95 4.72 3.15
C PRO A 347 21.95 5.89 3.17
N GLY A 348 23.23 5.56 3.17
CA GLY A 348 24.30 6.54 3.02
C GLY A 348 24.37 7.12 1.60
N ILE A 349 25.05 8.26 1.43
CA ILE A 349 25.23 8.88 0.11
C ILE A 349 25.90 7.93 -0.90
N ASP A 350 26.86 7.12 -0.47
CA ASP A 350 27.55 6.18 -1.37
C ASP A 350 26.62 5.04 -1.81
N GLU A 351 25.67 4.60 -0.97
CA GLU A 351 24.65 3.62 -1.34
C GLU A 351 23.66 4.20 -2.35
N ILE A 352 23.23 5.45 -2.14
CA ILE A 352 22.35 6.17 -3.08
C ILE A 352 23.03 6.30 -4.45
N LEU A 353 24.30 6.74 -4.48
CA LEU A 353 25.07 6.84 -5.71
C LEU A 353 25.28 5.48 -6.38
N LYS A 354 25.48 4.41 -5.60
CA LYS A 354 25.57 3.04 -6.11
C LYS A 354 24.28 2.60 -6.78
N VAL A 355 23.12 2.79 -6.13
CA VAL A 355 21.80 2.49 -6.71
C VAL A 355 21.62 3.20 -8.05
N LEU A 356 21.91 4.51 -8.10
CA LEU A 356 21.81 5.30 -9.33
C LEU A 356 22.77 4.78 -10.42
N THR A 357 24.01 4.43 -10.07
CA THR A 357 25.02 3.97 -11.03
C THR A 357 24.68 2.59 -11.60
N GLU A 358 24.24 1.65 -10.75
CA GLU A 358 23.93 0.28 -11.14
C GLU A 358 22.68 0.21 -12.03
N ALA A 359 21.66 1.03 -11.72
CA ALA A 359 20.42 1.09 -12.50
C ALA A 359 20.55 1.90 -13.79
N SER A 360 21.52 2.82 -13.89
CA SER A 360 21.63 3.75 -15.01
C SER A 360 22.19 3.09 -16.27
N HIS A 361 21.59 3.43 -17.42
CA HIS A 361 22.11 3.08 -18.74
C HIS A 361 23.47 3.71 -19.05
N LYS A 362 23.69 4.92 -18.54
CA LYS A 362 24.90 5.71 -18.75
C LYS A 362 25.60 5.99 -17.42
N GLU A 363 26.86 6.35 -17.49
CA GLU A 363 27.54 6.90 -16.32
C GLU A 363 26.78 8.13 -15.80
N LEU A 364 26.79 8.32 -14.48
CA LEU A 364 26.14 9.47 -13.88
C LEU A 364 26.85 10.76 -14.30
N PRO A 365 26.12 11.82 -14.67
CA PRO A 365 26.72 13.10 -14.96
C PRO A 365 27.52 13.61 -13.76
N GLN A 366 28.73 14.13 -13.99
CA GLN A 366 29.66 14.55 -12.94
C GLN A 366 29.04 15.59 -11.99
N ASN A 367 28.22 16.50 -12.53
CA ASN A 367 27.54 17.52 -11.73
C ASN A 367 26.54 16.90 -10.75
N ILE A 368 25.90 15.78 -11.08
CA ILE A 368 25.00 15.06 -10.17
C ILE A 368 25.79 14.45 -9.01
N THR A 369 26.87 13.71 -9.30
CA THR A 369 27.69 13.08 -8.26
C THR A 369 28.28 14.12 -7.31
N TYR A 370 28.81 15.22 -7.84
CA TYR A 370 29.36 16.32 -7.05
C TYR A 370 28.28 16.96 -6.15
N THR A 371 27.15 17.36 -6.74
CA THR A 371 26.09 18.06 -6.00
C THR A 371 25.45 17.18 -4.93
N LEU A 372 25.19 15.90 -5.20
CA LEU A 372 24.61 15.00 -4.20
C LEU A 372 25.56 14.80 -3.01
N ARG A 373 26.88 14.67 -3.27
CA ARG A 373 27.88 14.60 -2.19
C ARG A 373 27.94 15.90 -1.39
N ASP A 374 27.82 17.04 -2.06
CA ASP A 374 27.81 18.35 -1.38
C ASP A 374 26.58 18.53 -0.49
N TRP A 375 25.39 18.20 -1.00
CA TRP A 375 24.15 18.19 -0.20
C TRP A 375 24.25 17.24 0.99
N ALA A 376 24.84 16.05 0.81
CA ALA A 376 25.02 15.08 1.88
C ALA A 376 25.92 15.59 3.02
N LYS A 377 26.88 16.49 2.76
CA LYS A 377 27.71 17.11 3.83
C LYS A 377 26.88 17.97 4.79
N GLN A 378 25.73 18.48 4.33
CA GLN A 378 24.83 19.27 5.16
C GLN A 378 23.96 18.38 6.07
N TYR A 379 23.90 17.07 5.81
CA TYR A 379 23.19 16.13 6.64
C TYR A 379 23.86 15.99 8.01
N LYS A 380 23.15 16.41 9.06
CA LYS A 380 23.57 16.25 10.46
C LYS A 380 22.51 15.46 11.19
N ARG A 381 22.90 14.30 11.73
CA ARG A 381 21.99 13.44 12.49
C ARG A 381 22.13 13.74 13.98
N ALA A 382 21.00 13.96 14.64
CA ALA A 382 20.88 13.96 16.08
C ALA A 382 19.93 12.83 16.50
N THR A 383 20.23 12.19 17.63
CA THR A 383 19.35 11.18 18.23
C THR A 383 18.79 11.74 19.52
N VAL A 384 17.47 11.67 19.68
CA VAL A 384 16.79 12.08 20.92
C VAL A 384 16.18 10.83 21.53
N THR A 385 16.55 10.55 22.78
CA THR A 385 16.14 9.35 23.49
C THR A 385 15.67 9.73 24.89
N GLN A 386 14.62 9.05 25.38
CA GLN A 386 14.23 9.16 26.79
C GLN A 386 15.14 8.29 27.62
N VAL A 387 15.70 8.86 28.69
CA VAL A 387 16.60 8.19 29.61
C VAL A 387 16.17 8.46 31.04
N ILE A 388 16.40 7.49 31.92
CA ILE A 388 16.47 7.72 33.36
C ILE A 388 17.89 8.13 33.69
N LEU A 389 18.02 9.24 34.40
CA LEU A 389 19.28 9.69 34.96
C LEU A 389 19.40 9.17 36.39
N LEU A 390 20.49 8.45 36.67
CA LEU A 390 20.87 8.04 38.02
C LEU A 390 22.06 8.88 38.46
N GLU A 391 21.82 9.76 39.43
CA GLU A 391 22.89 10.48 40.11
C GLU A 391 23.40 9.66 41.29
N LEU A 392 24.71 9.44 41.34
CA LEU A 392 25.36 8.56 42.29
C LEU A 392 26.26 9.35 43.25
N PRO A 393 26.53 8.83 44.47
CA PRO A 393 27.26 9.56 45.50
C PRO A 393 28.73 9.83 45.14
N ASN A 394 29.38 8.95 44.37
CA ASN A 394 30.78 9.09 43.95
C ASN A 394 31.07 8.31 42.67
N GLU A 395 32.26 8.52 42.10
CA GLU A 395 32.69 7.91 40.83
C GLU A 395 33.00 6.41 40.93
N GLU A 396 33.42 5.93 42.10
CA GLU A 396 33.70 4.52 42.34
C GLU A 396 32.43 3.67 42.19
N VAL A 397 31.34 4.12 42.81
CA VAL A 397 30.01 3.48 42.72
C VAL A 397 29.49 3.54 41.28
N THR A 398 29.65 4.67 40.58
CA THR A 398 29.30 4.81 39.15
C THR A 398 30.02 3.77 38.29
N SER A 399 31.33 3.61 38.52
CA SER A 399 32.19 2.70 37.76
C SER A 399 31.90 1.22 38.06
N SER A 400 31.46 0.89 39.28
CA SER A 400 30.98 -0.45 39.64
C SER A 400 29.65 -0.75 38.94
N LEU A 401 28.69 0.16 39.07
CA LEU A 401 27.33 -0.01 38.53
C LEU A 401 27.29 -0.04 37.01
N SER A 402 28.13 0.74 36.31
CA SER A 402 28.19 0.72 34.84
C SER A 402 28.62 -0.64 34.26
N LYS A 403 29.30 -1.47 35.07
CA LYS A 403 29.73 -2.83 34.70
C LYS A 403 28.74 -3.92 35.13
N ASN A 404 27.67 -3.56 35.83
CA ASN A 404 26.69 -4.53 36.30
C ASN A 404 25.94 -5.18 35.12
N ALA A 405 25.90 -6.52 35.08
CA ALA A 405 25.30 -7.27 33.97
C ALA A 405 23.82 -6.94 33.72
N THR A 406 23.05 -6.60 34.76
CA THR A 406 21.64 -6.22 34.62
C THR A 406 21.50 -4.85 33.97
N LEU A 407 22.33 -3.88 34.38
CA LEU A 407 22.30 -2.53 33.83
C LEU A 407 22.88 -2.49 32.40
N LEU A 408 23.88 -3.32 32.09
CA LEU A 408 24.39 -3.49 30.73
C LEU A 408 23.33 -4.05 29.78
N LYS A 409 22.48 -4.98 30.24
CA LYS A 409 21.31 -5.45 29.46
C LYS A 409 20.25 -4.37 29.22
N MET A 410 20.32 -3.26 29.95
CA MET A 410 19.45 -2.09 29.82
C MET A 410 20.17 -0.93 29.10
N ASP A 411 21.29 -1.21 28.41
CA ASP A 411 22.08 -0.22 27.67
C ASP A 411 22.51 0.99 28.52
N VAL A 412 22.88 0.74 29.78
CA VAL A 412 23.39 1.79 30.66
C VAL A 412 24.66 2.43 30.06
N SER A 413 24.72 3.75 30.13
CA SER A 413 25.89 4.52 29.71
C SER A 413 26.27 5.52 30.79
N GLN A 414 27.58 5.65 31.04
CA GLN A 414 28.10 6.68 31.92
C GLN A 414 28.27 7.97 31.11
N ILE A 415 27.51 9.00 31.45
CA ILE A 415 27.52 10.29 30.74
C ILE A 415 28.29 11.38 31.49
N ALA A 416 28.55 11.16 32.79
CA ALA A 416 29.41 12.00 33.62
C ALA A 416 30.01 11.15 34.78
N PRO A 417 31.01 11.63 35.52
CA PRO A 417 31.65 10.88 36.61
C PRO A 417 30.67 10.34 37.67
N ARG A 418 29.55 11.01 37.89
CA ARG A 418 28.53 10.66 38.90
C ARG A 418 27.15 10.38 38.29
N ILE A 419 27.05 10.23 36.97
CA ILE A 419 25.76 10.13 36.29
C ILE A 419 25.76 8.96 35.32
N LEU A 420 24.81 8.05 35.53
CA LEU A 420 24.44 7.01 34.56
C LEU A 420 23.14 7.39 33.86
N ALA A 421 23.07 7.12 32.56
CA ALA A 421 21.86 7.22 31.76
C ALA A 421 21.41 5.81 31.36
N ILE A 422 20.15 5.49 31.66
CA ILE A 422 19.51 4.23 31.27
C ILE A 422 18.38 4.57 30.30
N PRO A 423 18.47 4.19 29.01
CA PRO A 423 17.41 4.45 28.05
C PRO A 423 16.13 3.66 28.36
N PHE A 424 15.00 4.20 27.89
CA PHE A 424 13.74 3.48 27.84
C PHE A 424 13.82 2.38 26.77
N ASP A 425 13.18 1.25 27.04
CA ASP A 425 13.09 0.16 26.07
C ASP A 425 12.23 0.54 24.85
N SER A 426 12.15 -0.36 23.86
CA SER A 426 11.36 -0.14 22.64
C SER A 426 9.85 0.03 22.89
N ALA A 427 9.35 -0.35 24.05
CA ALA A 427 7.95 -0.17 24.46
C ALA A 427 7.73 1.13 25.25
N GLY A 428 8.78 1.93 25.46
CA GLY A 428 8.71 3.14 26.28
C GLY A 428 8.56 2.82 27.77
N SER A 429 9.04 1.67 28.22
CA SER A 429 9.12 1.29 29.63
C SER A 429 10.56 1.18 30.13
N VAL A 430 10.74 1.31 31.45
CA VAL A 430 11.98 0.97 32.13
C VAL A 430 11.64 0.10 33.33
N ASN A 431 12.43 -0.95 33.55
CA ASN A 431 12.25 -1.83 34.69
C ASN A 431 12.82 -1.21 35.98
N TYR A 432 12.02 -0.34 36.61
CA TYR A 432 12.36 0.30 37.89
C TYR A 432 12.67 -0.71 39.01
N GLN A 433 12.04 -1.89 39.00
CA GLN A 433 12.27 -2.92 40.02
C GLN A 433 13.69 -3.50 39.90
N SER A 434 14.14 -3.81 38.68
CA SER A 434 15.49 -4.29 38.43
C SER A 434 16.54 -3.23 38.81
N ILE A 435 16.30 -1.95 38.49
CA ILE A 435 17.19 -0.86 38.90
C ILE A 435 17.28 -0.80 40.43
N ARG A 436 16.14 -0.80 41.12
CA ARG A 436 16.09 -0.76 42.60
C ARG A 436 16.84 -1.94 43.24
N GLN A 437 16.68 -3.15 42.71
CA GLN A 437 17.36 -4.35 43.20
C GLN A 437 18.88 -4.26 43.02
N VAL A 438 19.36 -3.71 41.90
CA VAL A 438 20.79 -3.51 41.68
C VAL A 438 21.36 -2.48 42.65
N LEU A 439 20.68 -1.35 42.83
CA LEU A 439 21.11 -0.30 43.76
C LEU A 439 21.16 -0.81 45.21
N GLN A 440 20.16 -1.58 45.64
CA GLN A 440 20.15 -2.19 46.98
C GLN A 440 21.30 -3.17 47.20
N LYS A 441 21.68 -3.97 46.19
CA LYS A 441 22.81 -4.91 46.28
C LYS A 441 24.15 -4.21 46.46
N GLU A 442 24.31 -3.01 45.90
CA GLU A 442 25.50 -2.17 46.06
C GLU A 442 25.39 -1.21 47.26
N ASN A 443 24.41 -1.42 48.16
CA ASN A 443 24.13 -0.57 49.32
C ASN A 443 23.86 0.92 48.98
N VAL A 444 23.29 1.18 47.80
CA VAL A 444 22.87 2.51 47.36
C VAL A 444 21.37 2.68 47.61
N THR A 445 21.00 3.63 48.47
CA THR A 445 19.62 4.08 48.63
C THR A 445 19.31 5.11 47.55
N ALA A 446 18.21 4.93 46.81
CA ALA A 446 17.84 5.79 45.70
C ALA A 446 16.44 6.37 45.91
N ASP A 447 16.32 7.69 45.82
CA ASP A 447 15.03 8.38 45.80
C ASP A 447 14.54 8.51 44.36
N PHE A 448 13.41 7.88 44.07
CA PHE A 448 12.79 7.95 42.76
C PHE A 448 11.93 9.21 42.68
N LEU A 449 12.46 10.25 42.04
CA LEU A 449 11.73 11.49 41.76
C LEU A 449 10.65 11.23 40.70
N VAL A 450 9.42 10.94 41.13
CA VAL A 450 8.27 10.77 40.22
C VAL A 450 7.49 12.10 40.17
N PRO A 451 7.22 12.66 38.97
CA PRO A 451 6.38 13.85 38.85
C PRO A 451 4.98 13.62 39.42
N GLU A 452 4.45 14.60 40.16
CA GLU A 452 3.13 14.54 40.82
C GLU A 452 1.96 14.20 39.87
N SER A 453 2.10 14.45 38.56
CA SER A 453 1.06 14.16 37.57
C SER A 453 0.83 12.66 37.32
N ARG A 454 1.80 11.78 37.64
CA ARG A 454 1.63 10.32 37.52
C ARG A 454 1.03 9.68 38.77
N SER A 455 1.24 10.27 39.96
CA SER A 455 0.66 9.80 41.23
C SER A 455 -0.86 10.08 41.31
N ALA A 456 -1.35 11.13 40.65
CA ALA A 456 -2.78 11.47 40.63
C ALA A 456 -3.69 10.40 39.97
N ARG A 457 -3.16 9.56 39.05
CA ARG A 457 -3.95 8.47 38.43
C ARG A 457 -4.23 7.31 39.38
N TYR A 458 -3.51 7.17 40.48
CA TYR A 458 -3.75 6.15 41.50
C TYR A 458 -4.51 6.69 42.72
N ALA A 459 -4.48 8.00 42.96
CA ALA A 459 -5.27 8.62 44.03
C ALA A 459 -6.78 8.53 43.79
N SER A 460 -7.25 8.47 42.53
CA SER A 460 -8.68 8.39 42.22
C SER A 460 -9.31 6.99 42.38
N TYR A 461 -8.58 6.00 42.89
CA TYR A 461 -9.10 4.65 43.17
C TYR A 461 -9.37 4.40 44.65
N TYR A 462 -9.01 5.34 45.54
CA TYR A 462 -9.15 5.21 46.99
C TYR A 462 -9.75 6.44 47.67
N ASP A 463 -10.48 7.28 46.94
CA ASP A 463 -11.40 8.29 47.50
C ASP A 463 -12.84 8.04 47.02
#